data_AF-A0A1F6LL08-F1
#
_entry.id   AF-A0A1F6LL08-F1
#
_cell.length_a   1.000
_cell.length_b   1.000
_cell.length_c   1.000
_cell.angle_alpha   90.00
_cell.angle_beta   90.00
_cell.angle_gamma   90.00
#
_symmetry.space_group_name_H-M   'P 1'
#
loop_
_entity.id
_entity.type
_entity.pdbx_description
1 polymer ?
#
loop_
_entity_poly.entity_id
_entity_poly.type
_entity_poly.pdbx_seq_one_letter_code
_entity_poly.pdbx_strand_id
1 'polypeptide(L)'
;MFIVLKPMTNKTNKNHFFLIFVAAIILVSIFSFVLAQETPVNPDTEGFELEKLISLINFVLALTLSIFTFIAYKRSGKSRLLFVSLAFILLAIRSFLVGYELIGGEISFADPVTVSLDFIAMLSFFYGVLKK
;
A
#
# COMPACT_ATOMS: atom_id res chain seq x y z
N MET A 1 39.32 -36.91 14.85
CA MET A 1 37.87 -36.65 14.98
C MET A 1 37.67 -35.16 14.73
N PHE A 2 37.36 -34.74 13.50
CA PHE A 2 37.23 -33.33 13.13
C PHE A 2 35.79 -32.87 13.37
N ILE A 3 35.62 -31.91 14.28
CA ILE A 3 34.34 -31.24 14.54
C ILE A 3 34.11 -30.25 13.38
N VAL A 4 33.21 -30.62 12.47
CA VAL A 4 32.75 -29.74 11.39
C VAL A 4 31.82 -28.69 12.02
N LEU A 5 32.36 -27.50 12.26
CA LEU A 5 31.58 -26.32 12.65
C LEU A 5 30.64 -25.93 11.51
N LYS A 6 29.35 -26.25 11.70
CA LYS A 6 28.25 -25.83 10.85
C LYS A 6 28.11 -24.30 10.92
N PRO A 7 28.18 -23.55 9.80
CA PRO A 7 27.95 -22.13 9.84
C PRO A 7 26.48 -21.85 10.18
N MET A 8 26.24 -21.22 11.34
CA MET A 8 24.95 -20.65 11.69
C MET A 8 24.63 -19.53 10.69
N THR A 9 23.70 -19.81 9.78
CA THR A 9 23.21 -18.86 8.79
C THR A 9 22.50 -17.70 9.49
N ASN A 10 23.07 -16.51 9.35
CA ASN A 10 22.56 -15.21 9.77
C ASN A 10 21.20 -14.91 9.08
N LYS A 11 20.11 -15.44 9.64
CA LYS A 11 18.74 -15.29 9.13
C LYS A 11 17.92 -14.26 9.92
N THR A 12 18.45 -13.77 11.05
CA THR A 12 17.74 -12.96 12.05
C THR A 12 17.73 -11.47 11.71
N ASN A 13 18.81 -10.92 11.11
CA ASN A 13 18.88 -9.48 10.78
C ASN A 13 17.89 -9.02 9.70
N LYS A 14 17.49 -9.94 8.81
CA LYS A 14 16.58 -9.60 7.70
C LYS A 14 15.15 -9.32 8.18
N ASN A 15 14.73 -9.92 9.31
CA ASN A 15 13.41 -9.69 9.90
C ASN A 15 13.35 -8.41 10.73
N HIS A 16 14.45 -8.01 11.38
CA HIS A 16 14.51 -6.74 12.12
C HIS A 16 14.47 -5.53 11.19
N PHE A 17 15.18 -5.58 10.05
CA PHE A 17 15.11 -4.52 9.04
C PHE A 17 13.69 -4.36 8.49
N PHE A 18 12.99 -5.48 8.27
CA PHE A 18 11.60 -5.49 7.83
C PHE A 18 10.65 -4.87 8.87
N LEU A 19 10.79 -5.23 10.15
CA LEU A 19 9.98 -4.65 11.23
C LEU A 19 10.21 -3.14 11.39
N ILE A 20 11.46 -2.68 11.28
CA ILE A 20 11.81 -1.26 11.35
C ILE A 20 11.19 -0.50 10.17
N PHE A 21 11.22 -1.07 8.97
CA PHE A 21 10.62 -0.45 7.79
C PHE A 21 9.09 -0.32 7.91
N VAL A 22 8.41 -1.37 8.37
CA VAL A 22 6.96 -1.34 8.62
C VAL A 22 6.63 -0.33 9.72
N ALA A 23 7.39 -0.30 10.81
CA ALA A 23 7.21 0.67 11.88
C ALA A 23 7.41 2.11 11.39
N ALA A 24 8.40 2.36 10.51
CA ALA A 24 8.63 3.68 9.92
C ALA A 24 7.46 4.14 9.05
N ILE A 25 6.85 3.26 8.27
CA ILE A 25 5.66 3.58 7.45
C ILE A 25 4.46 3.92 8.34
N ILE A 26 4.24 3.13 9.38
CA ILE A 26 3.17 3.39 10.36
C ILE A 26 3.41 4.75 11.03
N LEU A 27 4.65 5.05 11.40
CA LEU A 27 5.01 6.31 12.04
C LEU A 27 4.78 7.51 11.11
N VAL A 28 5.19 7.42 9.84
CA VAL A 28 4.92 8.45 8.82
C VAL A 28 3.42 8.66 8.64
N SER A 29 2.64 7.58 8.63
CA SER A 29 1.17 7.64 8.48
C SER A 29 0.49 8.32 9.67
N ILE A 30 0.93 8.02 10.89
CA ILE A 30 0.43 8.67 12.12
C ILE A 30 0.83 10.14 12.16
N PHE A 31 2.06 10.46 11.73
CA PHE A 31 2.56 11.83 11.74
C PHE A 31 1.76 12.74 10.79
N SER A 32 1.43 12.26 9.59
CA SER A 32 0.55 12.98 8.67
C SER A 32 -0.87 13.18 9.21
N PHE A 33 -1.39 12.22 9.99
CA PHE A 33 -2.70 12.35 10.63
C PHE A 33 -2.71 13.37 11.78
N VAL A 34 -1.65 13.42 12.58
CA VAL A 34 -1.51 14.41 13.66
C VAL A 34 -1.35 15.82 13.11
N LEU A 35 -0.55 15.99 12.05
CA LEU A 35 -0.33 17.29 11.40
C LEU A 35 -1.63 17.89 10.83
N ALA A 36 -2.57 17.04 10.43
CA ALA A 36 -3.86 17.45 9.87
C ALA A 36 -4.89 17.90 10.93
N GLN A 37 -4.65 17.68 12.22
CA GLN A 37 -5.59 18.08 13.29
C GLN A 37 -5.36 19.51 13.84
N GLU A 38 -4.24 20.15 13.53
CA GLU A 38 -3.88 21.46 14.11
C GLU A 38 -4.45 22.68 13.37
N THR A 39 -5.18 22.48 12.26
CA THR A 39 -5.84 23.56 11.51
C THR A 39 -7.31 23.75 11.97
N PRO A 40 -7.79 25.00 12.14
CA PRO A 40 -9.14 25.28 12.64
C PRO A 40 -10.22 24.83 11.64
N VAL A 41 -11.00 23.84 12.07
CA VAL A 41 -11.90 22.98 11.28
C VAL A 41 -13.11 23.71 10.70
N ASN A 42 -13.23 23.74 9.36
CA ASN A 42 -14.48 24.08 8.65
C ASN A 42 -15.02 22.83 7.90
N PRO A 43 -16.21 22.31 8.27
CA PRO A 43 -16.65 20.97 7.87
C PRO A 43 -17.02 20.78 6.40
N ASP A 44 -17.38 21.86 5.68
CA ASP A 44 -17.91 21.74 4.31
C ASP A 44 -16.82 21.77 3.22
N THR A 45 -15.63 22.28 3.53
CA THR A 45 -14.50 22.39 2.59
C THR A 45 -13.32 21.46 2.94
N GLU A 46 -13.09 21.19 4.22
CA GLU A 46 -11.91 20.41 4.66
C GLU A 46 -12.14 18.90 4.71
N GLY A 47 -13.39 18.42 4.76
CA GLY A 47 -13.70 16.99 4.67
C GLY A 47 -13.21 16.36 3.35
N PHE A 48 -13.30 17.14 2.28
CA PHE A 48 -12.80 16.76 0.95
C PHE A 48 -11.27 16.79 0.89
N GLU A 49 -10.61 17.72 1.58
CA GLU A 49 -9.14 17.80 1.63
C GLU A 49 -8.52 16.68 2.47
N LEU A 50 -9.15 16.32 3.60
CA LEU A 50 -8.74 15.19 4.44
C LEU A 50 -8.84 13.85 3.70
N GLU A 51 -9.92 13.61 2.95
CA GLU A 51 -10.08 12.39 2.16
C GLU A 51 -8.95 12.23 1.14
N LYS A 52 -8.60 13.31 0.44
CA LYS A 52 -7.51 13.32 -0.53
C LYS A 52 -6.15 13.11 0.13
N LEU A 53 -5.90 13.70 1.30
CA LEU A 53 -4.66 13.50 2.06
C LEU A 53 -4.52 12.05 2.52
N ILE A 54 -5.59 11.48 3.06
CA ILE A 54 -5.66 10.06 3.44
C ILE A 54 -5.41 9.19 2.21
N SER A 55 -5.93 9.58 1.05
CA SER A 55 -5.69 8.85 -0.19
C SER A 55 -4.22 8.88 -0.63
N LEU A 56 -3.48 9.98 -0.44
CA LEU A 56 -2.04 10.00 -0.68
C LEU A 56 -1.27 9.05 0.25
N ILE A 57 -1.66 8.96 1.52
CA ILE A 57 -1.08 8.00 2.47
C ILE A 57 -1.36 6.57 2.00
N ASN A 58 -2.61 6.29 1.63
CA ASN A 58 -3.02 4.97 1.12
C ASN A 58 -2.27 4.59 -0.16
N PHE A 59 -1.95 5.55 -1.03
CA PHE A 59 -1.12 5.32 -2.21
C PHE A 59 0.26 4.77 -1.83
N VAL A 60 0.98 5.43 -0.93
CA VAL A 60 2.32 4.99 -0.48
C VAL A 60 2.26 3.61 0.16
N LEU A 61 1.22 3.37 0.97
CA LEU A 61 1.02 2.12 1.69
C LEU A 61 0.72 0.97 0.71
N ALA A 62 -0.18 1.18 -0.24
CA ALA A 62 -0.54 0.22 -1.29
C ALA A 62 0.65 -0.10 -2.21
N LEU A 63 1.44 0.90 -2.60
CA LEU A 63 2.63 0.73 -3.44
C LEU A 63 3.67 -0.12 -2.70
N THR A 64 3.88 0.16 -1.42
CA THR A 64 4.78 -0.63 -0.58
C THR A 64 4.32 -2.09 -0.47
N LEU A 65 3.05 -2.32 -0.16
CA LEU A 65 2.44 -3.65 -0.10
C LEU A 65 2.55 -4.39 -1.43
N SER A 66 2.36 -3.70 -2.55
CA SER A 66 2.54 -4.27 -3.88
C SER A 66 3.97 -4.77 -4.08
N ILE A 67 4.99 -3.96 -3.78
CA ILE A 67 6.40 -4.35 -3.91
C ILE A 67 6.69 -5.58 -3.05
N PHE A 68 6.25 -5.58 -1.80
CA PHE A 68 6.46 -6.72 -0.91
C PHE A 68 5.78 -7.99 -1.42
N THR A 69 4.55 -7.87 -1.88
CA THR A 69 3.79 -9.01 -2.41
C THR A 69 4.43 -9.54 -3.70
N PHE A 70 4.98 -8.66 -4.53
CA PHE A 70 5.73 -9.05 -5.72
C PHE A 70 7.05 -9.76 -5.39
N ILE A 71 7.79 -9.29 -4.38
CA ILE A 71 8.99 -9.98 -3.88
C ILE A 71 8.62 -11.34 -3.30
N ALA A 72 7.52 -11.42 -2.53
CA ALA A 72 7.00 -12.67 -2.00
C ALA A 72 6.56 -13.63 -3.11
N TYR A 73 5.96 -13.12 -4.19
CA TYR A 73 5.65 -13.90 -5.38
C TYR A 73 6.91 -14.49 -6.01
N LYS A 74 7.95 -13.67 -6.28
CA LYS A 74 9.22 -14.17 -6.83
C LYS A 74 9.85 -15.26 -5.97
N ARG A 75 9.68 -15.20 -4.65
CA ARG A 75 10.22 -16.21 -3.72
C ARG A 75 9.37 -17.46 -3.61
N SER A 76 8.04 -17.34 -3.63
CA SER A 76 7.12 -18.45 -3.36
C SER A 76 6.59 -19.13 -4.64
N GLY A 77 6.66 -18.48 -5.80
CA GLY A 77 6.15 -19.00 -7.08
C GLY A 77 4.62 -19.16 -7.16
N LYS A 78 3.86 -18.78 -6.11
CA LYS A 78 2.41 -18.95 -6.05
C LYS A 78 1.71 -17.87 -6.87
N SER A 79 1.02 -18.26 -7.95
CA SER A 79 0.30 -17.34 -8.82
C SER A 79 -0.74 -16.49 -8.07
N ARG A 80 -1.30 -16.97 -6.96
CA ARG A 80 -2.17 -16.18 -6.06
C ARG A 80 -1.54 -14.85 -5.63
N LEU A 81 -0.24 -14.83 -5.35
CA LEU A 81 0.46 -13.61 -4.89
C LEU A 81 0.60 -12.57 -6.00
N LEU A 82 0.61 -12.97 -7.29
CA LEU A 82 0.56 -12.01 -8.39
C LEU A 82 -0.75 -11.24 -8.40
N PHE A 83 -1.88 -11.92 -8.21
CA PHE A 83 -3.18 -11.27 -8.21
C PHE A 83 -3.35 -10.30 -7.04
N VAL A 84 -2.80 -10.66 -5.87
CA VAL A 84 -2.76 -9.77 -4.71
C VAL A 84 -1.85 -8.57 -4.96
N SER A 85 -0.68 -8.77 -5.57
CA SER A 85 0.21 -7.66 -5.95
C SER A 85 -0.45 -6.73 -6.97
N LEU A 86 -1.12 -7.30 -7.98
CA LEU A 86 -1.87 -6.54 -8.98
C LEU A 86 -2.99 -5.71 -8.32
N ALA A 87 -3.76 -6.29 -7.40
CA ALA A 87 -4.79 -5.59 -6.64
C ALA A 87 -4.22 -4.40 -5.86
N PHE A 88 -3.05 -4.55 -5.23
CA PHE A 88 -2.37 -3.43 -4.57
C PHE A 88 -1.86 -2.36 -5.53
N ILE A 89 -1.47 -2.72 -6.76
CA ILE A 89 -1.14 -1.72 -7.81
C ILE A 89 -2.38 -0.93 -8.20
N LEU A 90 -3.50 -1.62 -8.45
CA LEU A 90 -4.79 -0.99 -8.77
C LEU A 90 -5.22 -0.03 -7.65
N LEU A 91 -5.08 -0.48 -6.40
CA LEU A 91 -5.37 0.34 -5.22
C LEU A 91 -4.44 1.55 -5.11
N ALA A 92 -3.16 1.40 -5.45
CA ALA A 92 -2.23 2.52 -5.51
C ALA A 92 -2.65 3.53 -6.59
N ILE A 93 -2.97 3.08 -7.80
CA ILE A 93 -3.43 3.97 -8.88
C ILE A 93 -4.70 4.72 -8.48
N ARG A 94 -5.68 4.03 -7.89
CA ARG A 94 -6.91 4.62 -7.37
C ARG A 94 -6.63 5.68 -6.30
N SER A 95 -5.76 5.35 -5.36
CA SER A 95 -5.41 6.24 -4.25
C SER A 95 -4.60 7.45 -4.71
N PHE A 96 -3.75 7.28 -5.73
CA PHE A 96 -3.05 8.37 -6.39
C PHE A 96 -4.01 9.30 -7.14
N LEU A 97 -5.02 8.76 -7.85
CA LEU A 97 -5.99 9.56 -8.59
C LEU A 97 -6.74 10.53 -7.67
N VAL A 98 -7.27 10.01 -6.55
CA VAL A 98 -7.98 10.82 -5.55
C VAL A 98 -7.02 11.79 -4.85
N GLY A 99 -5.81 11.34 -4.52
CA GLY A 99 -4.80 12.19 -3.88
C GLY A 99 -4.25 13.29 -4.79
N TYR A 100 -4.22 13.07 -6.11
CA TYR A 100 -3.71 14.04 -7.08
C TYR A 100 -4.59 15.28 -7.17
N GLU A 101 -5.88 15.19 -6.85
CA GLU A 101 -6.77 16.35 -6.86
C GLU A 101 -6.39 17.43 -5.84
N LEU A 102 -5.54 17.15 -4.86
CA LEU A 102 -4.94 18.16 -3.96
C LEU A 102 -3.87 19.02 -4.67
N ILE A 103 -3.18 18.46 -5.67
CA ILE A 103 -1.98 19.06 -6.25
C ILE A 103 -2.25 19.56 -7.68
N GLY A 104 -3.07 18.83 -8.45
CA GLY A 104 -3.31 19.07 -9.87
C GLY A 104 -4.71 19.55 -10.23
N GLY A 105 -5.59 19.73 -9.24
CA GLY A 105 -7.00 20.13 -9.45
C GLY A 105 -7.94 18.95 -9.74
N GLU A 106 -9.25 19.23 -9.75
CA GLU A 106 -10.29 18.21 -9.95
C GLU A 106 -10.28 17.64 -11.37
N ILE A 107 -10.33 16.32 -11.48
CA ILE A 107 -10.44 15.62 -12.75
C ILE A 107 -11.85 15.05 -12.83
N SER A 108 -12.73 15.56 -13.69
CA SER A 108 -14.12 15.08 -13.81
C SER A 108 -14.26 13.58 -14.13
N PHE A 109 -13.18 12.92 -14.59
CA PHE A 109 -13.16 11.48 -14.83
C PHE A 109 -12.57 10.65 -13.67
N ALA A 110 -12.10 11.28 -12.58
CA ALA A 110 -11.53 10.55 -11.45
C ALA A 110 -12.56 9.64 -10.78
N ASP A 111 -13.78 10.12 -10.54
CA ASP A 111 -14.86 9.35 -9.91
C ASP A 111 -15.21 8.05 -10.66
N PRO A 112 -15.56 8.06 -11.97
CA PRO A 112 -15.86 6.81 -12.67
C PRO A 112 -14.65 5.87 -12.79
N VAL A 113 -13.44 6.41 -12.87
CA VAL A 113 -12.20 5.61 -12.95
C VAL A 113 -11.88 4.95 -11.62
N THR A 114 -12.03 5.64 -10.50
CA THR A 114 -11.77 5.10 -9.15
C THR A 114 -12.72 3.96 -8.82
N VAL A 115 -14.01 4.10 -9.13
CA VAL A 115 -15.01 3.03 -8.99
C VAL A 115 -14.67 1.81 -9.87
N SER A 116 -14.23 2.06 -11.11
CA SER A 116 -13.81 0.98 -12.02
C SER A 116 -12.57 0.25 -11.49
N LEU A 117 -11.60 0.98 -10.95
CA LEU A 117 -10.40 0.42 -10.34
C LEU A 117 -10.72 -0.43 -9.11
N ASP A 118 -11.63 0.03 -8.24
CA ASP A 118 -12.08 -0.72 -7.07
C ASP A 118 -12.74 -2.04 -7.48
N PHE A 119 -13.57 -2.03 -8.52
CA PHE A 119 -14.20 -3.24 -9.06
C PHE A 119 -13.17 -4.23 -9.64
N ILE A 120 -12.20 -3.75 -10.43
CA ILE A 120 -11.14 -4.58 -11.02
C ILE A 120 -10.21 -5.14 -9.93
N ALA A 121 -9.91 -4.36 -8.89
CA ALA A 121 -9.13 -4.81 -7.74
C ALA A 121 -9.86 -5.93 -6.99
N MET A 122 -11.17 -5.79 -6.77
CA MET A 122 -12.01 -6.81 -6.15
C MET A 122 -12.04 -8.10 -6.98
N LEU A 123 -12.26 -8.00 -8.29
CA LEU A 123 -12.22 -9.15 -9.21
C LEU A 123 -10.86 -9.85 -9.19
N SER A 124 -9.77 -9.07 -9.20
CA SER A 124 -8.41 -9.60 -9.11
C SER A 124 -8.21 -10.38 -7.81
N PHE A 125 -8.74 -9.88 -6.70
CA PHE A 125 -8.67 -10.55 -5.41
C PHE A 125 -9.46 -11.87 -5.41
N PHE A 126 -10.71 -11.86 -5.88
CA PHE A 126 -11.52 -13.07 -6.00
C PHE A 126 -10.89 -14.11 -6.92
N TYR A 127 -10.38 -13.69 -8.08
CA TYR A 127 -9.69 -14.58 -8.99
C TYR A 127 -8.43 -15.17 -8.36
N GLY A 128 -7.67 -14.37 -7.62
CA GLY A 128 -6.53 -14.83 -6.84
C GLY A 128 -6.90 -15.82 -5.72
N VAL A 129 -8.09 -15.71 -5.14
CA VAL A 129 -8.60 -16.66 -4.12
C VAL A 129 -9.09 -17.96 -4.76
N LEU A 130 -9.78 -17.87 -5.91
CA LEU A 130 -10.33 -19.03 -6.62
C LEU A 130 -9.24 -19.87 -7.28
N LYS A 131 -8.15 -19.24 -7.73
CA LYS A 131 -6.99 -19.92 -8.30
C LYS A 131 -6.09 -20.44 -7.16
N LYS A 132 -6.34 -21.69 -6.74
CA LYS A 132 -5.51 -22.43 -5.78
C LYS A 132 -4.07 -22.57 -6.27
#